data_AF-A0A7M1B432-F1
#
_entry.id   AF-A0A7M1B432-F1
#
_cell.length_a   1.000
_cell.length_b   1.000
_cell.length_c   1.000
_cell.angle_alpha   90.00
_cell.angle_beta   90.00
_cell.angle_gamma   90.00
#
_symmetry.space_group_name_H-M   'P 1'
#
loop_
_entity.id
_entity.type
_entity.pdbx_description
1 polymer ?
#
loop_
_entity_poly.entity_id
_entity_poly.type
_entity_poly.pdbx_seq_one_letter_code
_entity_poly.pdbx_strand_id
1 'polypeptide(L)'
;MKTRFTSLVHVKKNIMQKSERVLQETNTNLQKAKKALEDSLAFLQEISLPSHGKIAEFMAGRALLDAQRAVIQHNQAWLQYAKNEVEQAKEALKKNMIEYEKYKYLEYEEIQKALKKIKIKEAKDLDEIALMTYTNKSEEAS
;
A
#
# COMPACT_ATOMS: atom_id res chain seq x y z
N MET A 1 -2.79 -24.85 -9.36
CA MET A 1 -4.23 -25.06 -9.64
C MET A 1 -4.92 -23.73 -9.76
N LYS A 2 -5.68 -23.49 -10.82
CA LYS A 2 -6.59 -22.33 -10.88
C LYS A 2 -7.83 -22.67 -10.05
N THR A 3 -8.15 -21.84 -9.07
CA THR A 3 -9.34 -21.96 -8.23
C THR A 3 -10.44 -21.01 -8.74
N ARG A 4 -11.63 -21.09 -8.14
CA ARG A 4 -12.70 -20.11 -8.45
C ARG A 4 -12.34 -18.71 -7.95
N PHE A 5 -11.42 -18.63 -6.97
CA PHE A 5 -10.99 -17.38 -6.34
C PHE A 5 -9.76 -16.74 -6.99
N THR A 6 -9.01 -17.45 -7.84
CA THR A 6 -7.75 -16.94 -8.43
C THR A 6 -7.89 -15.57 -9.10
N SER A 7 -8.96 -15.37 -9.88
CA SER A 7 -9.23 -14.08 -10.53
C SER A 7 -9.49 -12.96 -9.50
N LEU A 8 -10.22 -13.28 -8.43
CA LEU A 8 -10.59 -12.33 -7.40
C LEU A 8 -9.40 -11.96 -6.51
N VAL A 9 -8.56 -12.93 -6.16
CA VAL A 9 -7.28 -12.73 -5.46
C VAL A 9 -6.39 -11.79 -6.27
N HIS A 10 -6.29 -11.98 -7.58
CA HIS A 10 -5.49 -11.11 -8.45
C HIS A 10 -6.05 -9.67 -8.47
N VAL A 11 -7.37 -9.50 -8.61
CA VAL A 11 -8.00 -8.17 -8.58
C VAL A 11 -7.73 -7.48 -7.25
N LYS A 12 -7.91 -8.18 -6.13
CA LYS A 12 -7.69 -7.63 -4.78
C LYS A 12 -6.23 -7.30 -4.53
N LYS A 13 -5.29 -8.11 -5.04
CA LYS A 13 -3.86 -7.80 -5.02
C LYS A 13 -3.54 -6.50 -5.76
N ASN A 14 -4.10 -6.32 -6.96
CA ASN A 14 -3.91 -5.09 -7.73
C ASN A 14 -4.47 -3.86 -7.00
N ILE A 15 -5.63 -3.99 -6.35
CA ILE A 15 -6.23 -2.91 -5.55
C ILE A 15 -5.35 -2.56 -4.36
N MET A 16 -4.85 -3.57 -3.63
CA MET A 16 -3.91 -3.38 -2.52
C MET A 16 -2.65 -2.65 -2.98
N GLN A 17 -2.02 -3.10 -4.07
CA GLN A 17 -0.83 -2.45 -4.64
C GLN A 17 -1.09 -1.02 -5.09
N LYS A 18 -2.29 -0.72 -5.63
CA LYS A 18 -2.69 0.66 -5.94
C LYS A 18 -2.76 1.51 -4.67
N SER A 19 -3.35 1.00 -3.58
CA SER A 19 -3.37 1.74 -2.31
C SER A 19 -1.98 1.92 -1.69
N GLU A 20 -1.05 0.98 -1.87
CA GLU A 20 0.34 1.15 -1.44
C GLU A 20 1.03 2.30 -2.18
N ARG A 21 0.82 2.39 -3.50
CA ARG A 21 1.34 3.52 -4.31
C ARG A 21 0.78 4.85 -3.85
N VAL A 22 -0.53 4.92 -3.60
CA VAL A 22 -1.17 6.13 -3.07
C VAL A 22 -0.59 6.51 -1.71
N LEU A 23 -0.34 5.54 -0.82
CA LEU A 23 0.32 5.82 0.46
C LEU A 23 1.75 6.35 0.27
N GLN A 24 2.50 5.81 -0.68
CA GLN A 24 3.84 6.30 -0.99
C GLN A 24 3.81 7.74 -1.56
N GLU A 25 2.89 8.03 -2.46
CA GLU A 25 2.68 9.36 -3.04
C GLU A 25 2.28 10.38 -1.98
N THR A 26 1.31 10.05 -1.13
CA THR A 26 0.85 10.93 -0.02
C THR A 26 1.96 11.16 1.01
N ASN A 27 2.76 10.15 1.33
CA ASN A 27 3.92 10.32 2.21
C ASN A 27 4.99 11.24 1.58
N THR A 28 5.21 11.11 0.27
CA THR A 28 6.10 12.02 -0.47
C THR A 28 5.57 13.46 -0.44
N ASN A 29 4.25 13.64 -0.59
CA ASN A 29 3.59 14.94 -0.46
C ASN A 29 3.77 15.54 0.94
N LEU A 30 3.61 14.74 1.98
CA LEU A 30 3.84 15.14 3.36
C LEU A 30 5.27 15.65 3.59
N GLN A 31 6.28 14.95 3.06
CA GLN A 31 7.68 15.38 3.15
C GLN A 31 7.91 16.70 2.40
N LYS A 32 7.31 16.87 1.22
CA LYS A 32 7.37 18.14 0.47
C LYS A 32 6.75 19.29 1.26
N ALA A 33 5.58 19.08 1.85
CA ALA A 33 4.91 20.09 2.68
C ALA A 33 5.75 20.46 3.91
N LYS A 34 6.36 19.47 4.57
CA LYS A 34 7.25 19.69 5.71
C LYS A 34 8.48 20.51 5.30
N LYS A 35 9.13 20.13 4.21
CA LYS A 35 10.29 20.86 3.68
C LYS A 35 9.93 22.30 3.29
N ALA A 36 8.81 22.50 2.60
CA ALA A 36 8.34 23.83 2.22
C ALA A 36 8.10 24.74 3.43
N LEU A 37 7.57 24.17 4.53
CA LEU A 37 7.42 24.90 5.79
C LEU A 37 8.78 25.23 6.44
N GLU A 38 9.72 24.28 6.46
CA GLU A 38 11.09 24.49 6.96
C GLU A 38 11.80 25.59 6.17
N ASP A 39 11.76 25.52 4.83
CA ASP A 39 12.33 26.53 3.92
C ASP A 39 11.69 27.91 4.15
N SER A 40 10.37 27.96 4.38
CA SER A 40 9.66 29.21 4.67
C SER A 40 10.06 29.82 6.01
N LEU A 41 10.30 28.99 7.03
CA LEU A 41 10.77 29.45 8.33
C LEU A 41 12.23 29.92 8.28
N ALA A 42 13.07 29.24 7.49
CA ALA A 42 14.44 29.67 7.24
C ALA A 42 14.48 31.03 6.55
N PHE A 43 13.70 31.21 5.47
CA PHE A 43 13.60 32.49 4.77
C PHE A 43 13.09 33.61 5.70
N LEU A 44 12.19 33.32 6.65
CA LEU A 44 11.74 34.33 7.62
C LEU A 44 12.89 34.87 8.47
N GLN A 45 13.88 34.05 8.81
CA GLN A 45 15.04 34.46 9.60
C GLN A 45 16.04 35.31 8.81
N GLU A 46 16.06 35.17 7.49
CA GLU A 46 16.93 35.96 6.59
C GLU A 46 16.39 37.39 6.38
N ILE A 47 15.10 37.61 6.61
CA ILE A 47 14.48 38.93 6.47
C ILE A 47 14.94 39.83 7.61
N SER A 48 15.83 40.76 7.30
CA SER A 48 16.25 41.84 8.21
C SER A 48 15.50 43.13 7.91
N LEU A 49 15.05 43.81 8.96
CA LEU A 49 14.47 45.14 8.85
C LEU A 49 15.57 46.20 9.00
N PRO A 50 15.58 47.26 8.17
CA PRO A 50 16.52 48.35 8.33
C PRO A 50 16.23 49.11 9.64
N SER A 51 17.25 49.30 10.48
CA SER A 51 17.17 50.09 11.72
C SER A 51 17.26 51.61 11.48
N HIS A 52 17.72 52.00 10.30
CA HIS A 52 17.90 53.37 9.84
C HIS A 52 17.89 53.36 8.30
N GLY A 53 17.36 54.42 7.67
CA GLY A 53 17.20 54.47 6.22
C GLY A 53 15.91 55.18 5.82
N LYS A 54 15.47 54.97 4.57
CA LYS A 54 14.23 55.59 4.06
C LYS A 54 13.01 54.82 4.57
N ILE A 55 11.94 55.55 4.91
CA ILE A 55 10.68 54.94 5.36
C ILE A 55 10.11 53.94 4.34
N ALA A 56 10.31 54.19 3.05
CA ALA A 56 9.89 53.29 1.98
C ALA A 56 10.55 51.90 2.07
N GLU A 57 11.84 51.83 2.45
CA GLU A 57 12.57 50.57 2.62
C GLU A 57 12.04 49.78 3.82
N PHE A 58 11.72 50.47 4.92
CA PHE A 58 11.07 49.86 6.08
C PHE A 58 9.68 49.32 5.74
N MET A 59 8.85 50.08 5.01
CA MET A 59 7.52 49.63 4.58
C MET A 59 7.59 48.41 3.65
N ALA A 60 8.57 48.39 2.73
CA ALA A 60 8.82 47.24 1.87
C ALA A 60 9.20 45.98 2.68
N GLY A 61 10.11 46.12 3.64
CA GLY A 61 10.50 45.03 4.53
C GLY A 61 9.33 44.49 5.36
N ARG A 62 8.46 45.39 5.85
CA ARG A 62 7.23 44.99 6.56
C ARG A 62 6.25 44.23 5.67
N ALA A 63 6.00 44.72 4.45
CA ALA A 63 5.14 44.03 3.49
C ALA A 63 5.67 42.63 3.16
N LEU A 64 7.00 42.50 3.02
CA LEU A 64 7.66 41.22 2.77
C LEU A 64 7.52 40.26 3.97
N LEU A 65 7.65 40.74 5.21
CA LEU A 65 7.40 39.94 6.41
C LEU A 65 5.95 39.45 6.49
N ASP A 66 4.99 40.34 6.21
CA ASP A 66 3.57 39.99 6.26
C ASP A 66 3.20 38.97 5.15
N ALA A 67 3.76 39.13 3.95
CA ALA A 67 3.65 38.14 2.89
C ALA A 67 4.25 36.78 3.30
N GLN A 68 5.44 36.79 3.92
CA GLN A 68 6.08 35.55 4.36
C GLN A 68 5.29 34.84 5.47
N ARG A 69 4.69 35.58 6.40
CA ARG A 69 3.79 35.03 7.41
C ARG A 69 2.58 34.34 6.78
N ALA A 70 1.99 34.94 5.75
CA ALA A 70 0.89 34.32 5.02
C ALA A 70 1.30 33.01 4.33
N VAL A 71 2.50 32.96 3.74
CA VAL A 71 3.07 31.74 3.14
C VAL A 71 3.27 30.65 4.21
N ILE A 72 3.81 31.00 5.39
CA ILE A 72 3.98 30.06 6.50
C ILE A 72 2.63 29.49 6.95
N GLN A 73 1.62 30.34 7.12
CA GLN A 73 0.26 29.90 7.50
C GLN A 73 -0.32 28.93 6.46
N HIS A 74 -0.17 29.23 5.18
CA HIS A 74 -0.57 28.34 4.10
C HIS A 74 0.17 26.99 4.18
N ASN A 75 1.49 26.99 4.35
CA ASN A 75 2.29 25.77 4.42
C ASN A 75 1.98 24.95 5.67
N GLN A 76 1.62 25.57 6.79
CA GLN A 76 1.12 24.88 7.98
C GLN A 76 -0.23 24.19 7.72
N ALA A 77 -1.16 24.89 7.06
CA ALA A 77 -2.45 24.30 6.67
C ALA A 77 -2.26 23.14 5.69
N TRP A 78 -1.38 23.30 4.70
CA TRP A 78 -1.04 22.25 3.74
C TRP A 78 -0.40 21.03 4.43
N LEU A 79 0.51 21.24 5.38
CA LEU A 79 1.10 20.15 6.17
C LEU A 79 0.02 19.38 6.93
N GLN A 80 -0.93 20.08 7.54
CA GLN A 80 -2.01 19.44 8.27
C GLN A 80 -2.94 18.64 7.34
N TYR A 81 -3.26 19.18 6.17
CA TYR A 81 -4.00 18.48 5.13
C TYR A 81 -3.27 17.20 4.68
N ALA A 82 -1.98 17.30 4.36
CA ALA A 82 -1.16 16.16 3.93
C ALA A 82 -1.05 15.07 5.02
N LYS A 83 -1.01 15.44 6.30
CA LYS A 83 -1.07 14.46 7.41
C LYS A 83 -2.38 13.69 7.41
N ASN A 84 -3.50 14.39 7.25
CA ASN A 84 -4.82 13.75 7.18
C ASN A 84 -4.95 12.82 5.96
N GLU A 85 -4.42 13.22 4.80
CA GLU A 85 -4.40 12.37 3.61
C GLU A 85 -3.60 11.08 3.83
N VAL A 86 -2.45 11.17 4.50
CA VAL A 86 -1.63 10.00 4.84
C VAL A 86 -2.40 9.04 5.75
N GLU A 87 -3.11 9.54 6.77
CA GLU A 87 -3.92 8.69 7.65
C GLU A 87 -5.06 8.01 6.89
N GLN A 88 -5.77 8.73 6.02
CA GLN A 88 -6.82 8.14 5.17
C GLN A 88 -6.25 7.07 4.22
N ALA A 89 -5.09 7.32 3.62
CA ALA A 89 -4.41 6.36 2.75
C ALA A 89 -3.97 5.10 3.52
N LYS A 90 -3.47 5.23 4.75
CA LYS A 90 -3.15 4.10 5.64
C LYS A 90 -4.38 3.26 5.96
N GLU A 91 -5.49 3.90 6.30
CA GLU A 91 -6.74 3.19 6.58
C GLU A 91 -7.27 2.44 5.35
N ALA A 92 -7.22 3.08 4.18
CA ALA A 92 -7.62 2.46 2.92
C ALA A 92 -6.73 1.24 2.59
N LEU A 93 -5.41 1.36 2.74
CA LEU A 93 -4.48 0.26 2.56
C LEU A 93 -4.78 -0.90 3.52
N LYS A 94 -5.01 -0.60 4.80
CA LYS A 94 -5.35 -1.61 5.81
C LYS A 94 -6.60 -2.39 5.42
N LYS A 95 -7.67 -1.70 4.99
CA LYS A 95 -8.91 -2.34 4.52
C LYS A 95 -8.65 -3.24 3.29
N ASN A 96 -7.89 -2.75 2.32
CA ASN A 96 -7.57 -3.51 1.11
C ASN A 96 -6.68 -4.74 1.39
N MET A 97 -5.77 -4.64 2.35
CA MET A 97 -4.90 -5.74 2.76
C MET A 97 -5.68 -6.85 3.46
N ILE A 98 -6.60 -6.49 4.37
CA ILE A 98 -7.49 -7.46 5.04
C ILE A 98 -8.33 -8.21 4.00
N GLU A 99 -8.92 -7.47 3.05
CA GLU A 99 -9.69 -8.05 1.96
C GLU A 99 -8.86 -9.00 1.09
N TYR A 100 -7.64 -8.61 0.72
CA TYR A 100 -6.73 -9.46 -0.05
C TYR A 100 -6.40 -10.77 0.69
N GLU A 101 -6.02 -10.70 1.96
CA GLU A 101 -5.68 -11.88 2.76
C GLU A 101 -6.90 -12.80 2.97
N LYS A 102 -8.11 -12.24 3.12
CA LYS A 102 -9.35 -13.02 3.19
C LYS A 102 -9.54 -13.89 1.95
N TYR A 103 -9.41 -13.33 0.74
CA TYR A 103 -9.59 -14.10 -0.49
C TYR A 103 -8.46 -15.11 -0.72
N LYS A 104 -7.24 -14.75 -0.33
CA LYS A 104 -6.08 -15.66 -0.40
C LYS A 104 -6.26 -16.87 0.52
N TYR A 105 -6.85 -16.68 1.70
CA TYR A 105 -7.20 -17.77 2.60
C TYR A 105 -8.27 -18.69 2.00
N LEU A 106 -9.32 -18.13 1.41
CA LEU A 106 -10.36 -18.93 0.73
C LEU A 106 -9.79 -19.74 -0.44
N GLU A 107 -8.90 -19.15 -1.23
CA GLU A 107 -8.18 -19.86 -2.29
C GLU A 107 -7.34 -21.02 -1.74
N TYR A 108 -6.63 -20.78 -0.62
CA TYR A 108 -5.84 -21.82 0.03
C TYR A 108 -6.70 -23.00 0.48
N GLU A 109 -7.87 -22.75 1.08
CA GLU A 109 -8.79 -23.83 1.47
C GLU A 109 -9.29 -24.65 0.26
N GLU A 110 -9.61 -24.01 -0.86
CA GLU A 110 -10.01 -24.72 -2.09
C GLU A 110 -8.88 -25.60 -2.63
N ILE A 111 -7.64 -25.09 -2.64
CA ILE A 111 -6.46 -25.86 -3.07
C ILE A 111 -6.26 -27.06 -2.14
N GLN A 112 -6.35 -26.88 -0.82
CA GLN A 112 -6.23 -27.99 0.13
C GLN A 112 -7.30 -29.06 -0.09
N LYS A 113 -8.55 -28.66 -0.32
CA LYS A 113 -9.64 -29.60 -0.64
C LYS A 113 -9.37 -30.35 -1.95
N ALA A 114 -8.88 -29.67 -2.98
CA ALA A 114 -8.55 -30.29 -4.26
C ALA A 114 -7.37 -31.26 -4.14
N LEU A 115 -6.31 -30.90 -3.41
CA LEU A 115 -5.16 -31.77 -3.15
C LEU A 115 -5.56 -33.04 -2.37
N LYS A 116 -6.44 -32.92 -1.36
CA LYS A 116 -6.96 -34.08 -0.64
C LYS A 116 -7.72 -35.03 -1.58
N LYS A 117 -8.54 -34.51 -2.49
CA LYS A 117 -9.26 -35.32 -3.48
C LYS A 117 -8.32 -36.05 -4.43
N ILE A 118 -7.26 -35.37 -4.89
CA ILE A 118 -6.24 -35.99 -5.75
C ILE A 118 -5.54 -37.12 -5.00
N LYS A 119 -5.08 -36.90 -3.77
CA LYS A 119 -4.41 -37.93 -2.96
C LYS A 119 -5.28 -39.17 -2.75
N ILE A 120 -6.57 -38.99 -2.48
CA ILE A 120 -7.51 -40.11 -2.33
C ILE A 120 -7.67 -40.87 -3.65
N LYS A 121 -7.74 -40.15 -4.78
CA LYS A 121 -7.84 -40.80 -6.09
C LYS A 121 -6.56 -41.55 -6.44
N GLU A 122 -5.40 -40.94 -6.26
CA GLU A 122 -4.09 -41.56 -6.48
C GLU A 122 -3.90 -42.82 -5.63
N ALA A 123 -4.33 -42.81 -4.36
CA ALA A 123 -4.28 -43.99 -3.50
C ALA A 123 -5.16 -45.13 -4.03
N LYS A 124 -6.40 -44.83 -4.48
CA LYS A 124 -7.29 -45.84 -5.09
C LYS A 124 -6.72 -46.39 -6.39
N ASP A 125 -6.21 -45.52 -7.26
CA ASP A 125 -5.63 -45.91 -8.54
C ASP A 125 -4.40 -46.82 -8.30
N LEU A 126 -3.58 -46.53 -7.27
CA LEU A 126 -2.45 -47.40 -6.86
C LEU A 126 -2.91 -48.76 -6.31
N ASP A 127 -3.96 -48.79 -5.48
CA ASP A 127 -4.53 -50.03 -4.96
C ASP A 127 -5.09 -50.91 -6.11
N GLU A 128 -5.77 -50.30 -7.10
CA GLU A 128 -6.27 -50.99 -8.29
C GLU A 128 -5.13 -51.56 -9.15
N ILE A 129 -4.07 -50.79 -9.37
CA ILE A 129 -2.87 -51.27 -10.09
C ILE A 129 -2.19 -52.42 -9.35
N ALA A 130 -2.09 -52.34 -8.03
CA ALA A 130 -1.52 -53.40 -7.21
C ALA A 130 -2.34 -54.70 -7.31
N LEU A 131 -3.67 -54.61 -7.26
CA LEU A 131 -4.57 -55.75 -7.46
C LEU A 131 -4.40 -56.35 -8.85
N MET A 132 -4.43 -55.55 -9.92
CA MET A 132 -4.24 -56.04 -11.30
C MET A 132 -2.89 -56.74 -11.49
N THR A 133 -1.82 -56.19 -10.90
CA THR A 133 -0.47 -56.78 -10.99
C THR A 133 -0.38 -58.10 -10.24
N TYR A 134 -1.05 -58.21 -9.09
CA TYR A 134 -1.10 -59.44 -8.30
C TYR A 134 -1.91 -60.53 -9.02
N THR A 135 -3.08 -60.21 -9.57
CA THR A 135 -3.90 -61.17 -10.33
C THR A 135 -3.19 -61.69 -11.57
N ASN A 136 -2.51 -60.82 -12.33
CA ASN A 136 -1.77 -61.25 -13.52
C ASN A 136 -0.59 -62.19 -13.17
N LYS A 137 0.08 -61.96 -12.04
CA LYS A 137 1.13 -62.88 -11.54
C LYS A 137 0.58 -64.24 -11.09
N SER A 138 -0.65 -64.30 -10.62
CA SER A 138 -1.29 -65.56 -10.23
C SER A 138 -1.79 -66.37 -11.43
N GLU A 139 -2.17 -65.71 -12.53
CA GLU A 139 -2.54 -66.34 -13.79
C GLU A 139 -1.33 -66.89 -14.56
N GLU A 140 -0.16 -66.25 -14.49
CA GLU A 140 1.08 -66.78 -15.10
C GLU A 140 1.70 -67.97 -14.34
N ALA A 141 1.27 -68.22 -13.09
CA ALA A 141 1.77 -69.30 -12.24
C ALA A 141 0.85 -70.54 -12.19
N SER A 142 -0.26 -70.52 -12.92
CA SER A 142 -1.19 -71.65 -13.11
C SER A 142 -1.09 -72.21 -14.53
#